data_AF-A0A4Q7AQ93-F1
#
_entry.id   AF-A0A4Q7AQ93-F1
#
_cell.length_a   1.000
_cell.length_b   1.000
_cell.length_c   1.000
_cell.angle_alpha   90.00
_cell.angle_beta   90.00
_cell.angle_gamma   90.00
#
_symmetry.space_group_name_H-M   'P 1'
#
loop_
_entity.id
_entity.type
_entity.pdbx_description
1 polymer ?
#
loop_
_entity_poly.entity_id
_entity_poly.type
_entity_poly.pdbx_seq_one_letter_code
_entity_poly.pdbx_strand_id
1 'polypeptide(L)'
;MKNFDLSDLVKAHKTSSTHRKLLSESTKCGCFYCLSIFDYEQINEWIDFDDTALCPTCGIDSVIGGASGFPITQEFLKAMQQYYFQFN
;
A
#
# COMPACT_ATOMS: atom_id res chain seq x y z
N MET A 1 -7.15 -7.59 18.12
CA MET A 1 -6.87 -7.32 16.69
C MET A 1 -7.60 -8.36 15.88
N LYS A 2 -8.30 -7.99 14.80
CA LYS A 2 -8.71 -9.00 13.81
C LYS A 2 -7.41 -9.51 13.19
N ASN A 3 -7.13 -10.80 13.30
CA ASN A 3 -6.00 -11.41 12.62
C ASN A 3 -6.38 -11.53 11.15
N PHE A 4 -5.84 -10.66 10.30
CA PHE A 4 -5.90 -10.87 8.86
C PHE A 4 -5.10 -12.14 8.52
N ASP A 5 -5.55 -12.90 7.54
CA ASP A 5 -4.79 -14.07 7.07
C ASP A 5 -3.46 -13.59 6.49
N LEU A 6 -2.36 -14.27 6.84
CA LEU A 6 -1.06 -14.07 6.22
C LEU A 6 -1.15 -14.16 4.70
N SER A 7 -2.03 -15.03 4.17
CA SER A 7 -2.24 -15.15 2.73
C SER A 7 -2.78 -13.87 2.10
N ASP A 8 -3.61 -13.10 2.82
CA ASP A 8 -4.14 -11.82 2.36
C ASP A 8 -3.07 -10.73 2.39
N LEU A 9 -2.24 -10.70 3.43
CA LEU A 9 -1.11 -9.76 3.50
C LEU A 9 -0.13 -9.98 2.34
N VAL A 10 0.17 -11.25 2.03
CA VAL A 10 1.04 -11.63 0.91
C VAL A 10 0.43 -11.26 -0.44
N LYS A 11 -0.88 -11.46 -0.63
CA LYS A 11 -1.56 -11.05 -1.87
C LYS A 11 -1.59 -9.53 -2.01
N ALA A 12 -1.85 -8.79 -0.93
CA ALA A 12 -1.86 -7.33 -0.95
C ALA A 12 -0.48 -6.75 -1.30
N HIS A 13 0.60 -7.28 -0.72
CA HIS A 13 1.96 -6.84 -1.03
C HIS A 13 2.34 -7.05 -2.51
N LYS A 14 1.83 -8.10 -3.17
CA LYS A 14 2.06 -8.26 -4.62
C LYS A 14 1.48 -7.12 -5.46
N THR A 15 0.61 -6.31 -4.87
CA THR A 15 0.01 -5.12 -5.49
C THR A 15 0.70 -3.81 -5.07
N SER A 16 1.90 -3.87 -4.48
CA SER A 16 2.70 -2.70 -4.07
C SER A 16 3.93 -2.41 -4.95
N SER A 17 4.10 -3.10 -6.08
CA SER A 17 5.10 -2.80 -7.12
C SER A 17 4.52 -3.03 -8.52
N THR A 18 5.06 -2.34 -9.55
CA THR A 18 4.68 -2.52 -10.97
C THR A 18 3.16 -2.53 -11.19
N HIS A 19 2.49 -1.49 -10.69
CA HIS A 19 1.07 -1.53 -10.37
C HIS A 19 0.33 -0.25 -10.74
N ARG A 20 0.96 0.68 -11.47
CA ARG A 20 0.38 2.02 -11.70
C ARG A 20 -1.02 1.95 -12.30
N LYS A 21 -1.25 1.01 -13.21
CA LYS A 21 -2.59 0.75 -13.76
C LYS A 21 -3.61 0.42 -12.67
N LEU A 22 -3.30 -0.55 -11.81
CA LEU A 22 -4.20 -0.96 -10.72
C LEU A 22 -4.43 0.20 -9.72
N LEU A 23 -3.37 0.93 -9.38
CA LEU A 23 -3.46 2.07 -8.48
C LEU A 23 -4.30 3.21 -9.06
N SER A 24 -4.24 3.44 -10.38
CA SER A 24 -5.06 4.46 -11.06
C SER A 24 -6.57 4.18 -11.01
N GLU A 25 -6.96 2.94 -10.72
CA GLU A 25 -8.36 2.54 -10.53
C GLU A 25 -8.83 2.73 -9.07
N SER A 26 -7.95 3.23 -8.19
CA SER A 26 -8.22 3.40 -6.76
C SER A 26 -8.53 4.85 -6.41
N THR A 27 -9.58 5.09 -5.60
CA THR A 27 -9.80 6.42 -4.99
C THR A 27 -8.86 6.65 -3.80
N LYS A 28 -8.74 5.64 -2.92
CA LYS A 28 -7.90 5.69 -1.73
C LYS A 28 -6.73 4.73 -1.85
N CYS A 29 -5.59 5.19 -1.36
CA CYS A 29 -4.34 4.47 -1.28
C CYS A 29 -3.83 4.49 0.17
N GLY A 30 -2.99 3.52 0.51
CA GLY A 30 -2.41 3.40 1.84
C GLY A 30 -0.95 2.99 1.78
N CYS A 31 -0.12 3.60 2.62
CA CYS A 31 1.25 3.17 2.83
C CYS A 31 1.33 2.23 4.02
N PHE A 32 1.75 0.99 3.82
CA PHE A 32 1.92 0.04 4.92
C PHE A 32 3.27 0.18 5.66
N TYR A 33 4.11 1.15 5.28
CA TYR A 33 5.30 1.51 6.06
C TYR A 33 4.99 2.57 7.13
N CYS A 34 4.41 3.72 6.74
CA CYS A 34 4.11 4.83 7.66
C CYS A 34 2.64 4.93 8.09
N LEU A 35 1.77 4.03 7.59
CA LEU A 35 0.34 3.97 7.86
C LEU A 35 -0.49 5.16 7.35
N SER A 36 0.08 6.02 6.50
CA SER A 36 -0.68 7.11 5.88
C SER A 36 -1.75 6.57 4.92
N ILE A 37 -2.95 7.13 4.97
CA ILE A 37 -4.02 6.91 3.99
C ILE A 37 -4.25 8.21 3.23
N PHE A 38 -4.23 8.17 1.91
CA PHE A 38 -4.30 9.35 1.04
C PHE A 38 -5.08 9.05 -0.25
N ASP A 39 -5.43 10.11 -0.98
CA ASP A 39 -6.05 10.00 -2.30
C ASP A 39 -5.01 9.66 -3.36
N TYR A 40 -5.39 8.89 -4.39
CA TYR A 40 -4.49 8.52 -5.49
C TYR A 40 -3.79 9.73 -6.12
N GLU A 41 -4.51 10.85 -6.24
CA GLU A 41 -4.03 12.10 -6.82
C GLU A 41 -2.86 12.74 -6.04
N GLN A 42 -2.63 12.32 -4.81
CA GLN A 42 -1.50 12.79 -4.01
C GLN A 42 -0.18 12.09 -4.39
N ILE A 43 -0.22 11.00 -5.17
CA ILE A 43 0.99 10.31 -5.64
C ILE A 43 1.64 11.15 -6.75
N ASN A 44 2.78 11.75 -6.44
CA ASN A 44 3.53 12.64 -7.33
C ASN A 44 4.89 12.08 -7.77
N GLU A 45 5.36 11.01 -7.14
CA GLU A 45 6.66 10.39 -7.41
C GLU A 45 6.49 8.91 -7.74
N TRP A 46 7.17 8.48 -8.81
CA TRP A 46 7.13 7.13 -9.34
C TRP A 46 8.55 6.65 -9.66
N ILE A 47 8.81 5.36 -9.43
CA ILE A 47 10.06 4.67 -9.76
C ILE A 47 9.77 3.48 -10.69
N ASP A 48 10.79 2.70 -11.02
CA ASP A 48 10.67 1.51 -11.90
C ASP A 48 10.03 1.81 -13.26
N PHE A 49 10.58 2.80 -13.97
CA PHE A 49 10.02 3.31 -15.23
C PHE A 49 8.58 3.78 -15.07
N ASP A 50 8.35 4.57 -14.01
CA ASP A 50 7.08 5.26 -13.80
C ASP A 50 5.93 4.28 -13.48
N ASP A 51 6.20 3.13 -12.83
CA ASP A 51 5.21 2.07 -12.60
C ASP A 51 5.02 1.66 -11.11
N THR A 52 5.98 2.01 -10.25
CA THR A 52 5.88 1.81 -8.78
C THR A 52 5.77 3.17 -8.10
N ALA A 53 4.81 3.33 -7.20
CA ALA A 53 4.50 4.60 -6.55
C ALA A 53 5.31 4.76 -5.26
N LEU A 54 5.83 5.96 -5.03
CA LEU A 54 6.36 6.31 -3.71
C LEU A 54 5.26 6.93 -2.86
N CYS A 55 5.25 6.61 -1.56
CA CYS A 55 4.33 7.22 -0.62
C CYS A 55 4.58 8.74 -0.54
N PRO A 56 3.56 9.60 -0.73
CA PRO A 56 3.74 11.06 -0.69
C PRO A 56 4.07 11.59 0.72
N THR A 57 3.93 10.78 1.77
CA THR A 57 4.24 11.16 3.15
C THR A 57 5.67 10.79 3.56
N CYS A 58 6.19 9.63 3.12
CA CYS A 58 7.49 9.12 3.61
C CYS A 58 8.48 8.70 2.52
N GLY A 59 8.08 8.71 1.24
CA GLY A 59 8.93 8.35 0.11
C GLY A 59 9.21 6.86 -0.06
N ILE A 60 8.60 5.98 0.74
CA ILE A 60 8.79 4.52 0.63
C ILE A 60 7.78 3.93 -0.37
N ASP A 61 8.25 2.98 -1.17
CA ASP A 61 7.54 2.18 -2.18
C ASP A 61 6.63 1.09 -1.56
N SER A 62 5.89 1.44 -0.52
CA SER A 62 5.02 0.52 0.22
C SER A 62 3.56 0.93 0.11
N VAL A 63 3.11 1.24 -1.10
CA VAL A 63 1.76 1.76 -1.39
C VAL A 63 0.86 0.66 -1.94
N ILE A 64 -0.36 0.54 -1.42
CA ILE A 64 -1.43 -0.27 -2.03
C ILE A 64 -2.67 0.60 -2.27
N GLY A 65 -3.41 0.32 -3.35
CA GLY A 65 -4.66 1.00 -3.69
C GLY A 65 -5.89 0.14 -3.42
N GLY A 66 -7.05 0.77 -3.20
CA GLY A 66 -8.31 0.06 -2.96
C GLY A 66 -8.78 -0.86 -4.10
N ALA A 67 -8.33 -0.62 -5.34
CA ALA A 67 -8.60 -1.51 -6.48
C ALA A 67 -7.89 -2.87 -6.36
N SER A 68 -6.91 -3.01 -5.45
CA SER A 68 -6.28 -4.31 -5.14
C SER A 68 -7.24 -5.35 -4.56
N GLY A 69 -8.45 -4.93 -4.16
CA GLY A 69 -9.42 -5.78 -3.48
C GLY A 69 -9.16 -5.94 -1.98
N PHE A 70 -8.15 -5.25 -1.44
CA PHE A 70 -7.82 -5.27 -0.01
C PHE A 70 -8.24 -3.98 0.70
N PRO A 71 -8.58 -4.03 2.00
CA PRO A 71 -9.01 -2.86 2.74
C PRO A 71 -7.89 -1.82 2.90
N ILE A 72 -8.16 -0.57 2.54
CA ILE A 72 -7.30 0.57 2.87
C ILE A 72 -7.74 1.14 4.22
N THR A 73 -7.43 0.42 5.30
CA THR A 73 -7.71 0.85 6.69
C THR A 73 -6.46 0.81 7.55
N GLN A 74 -6.49 1.54 8.67
CA GLN A 74 -5.38 1.56 9.63
C GLN A 74 -5.04 0.16 10.14
N GLU A 75 -6.04 -0.67 10.41
CA GLU A 75 -5.86 -2.03 10.91
C GLU A 75 -5.16 -2.93 9.89
N PHE A 76 -5.56 -2.86 8.62
CA PHE A 76 -4.97 -3.69 7.57
C PHE A 76 -3.54 -3.25 7.25
N LEU A 77 -3.32 -1.94 7.10
CA LEU A 77 -1.98 -1.38 6.88
C LEU A 77 -1.05 -1.70 8.05
N LYS A 78 -1.54 -1.65 9.30
CA LYS A 78 -0.77 -2.03 10.48
C LYS A 78 -0.42 -3.52 10.50
N ALA A 79 -1.32 -4.40 10.05
CA ALA A 79 -1.01 -5.82 9.92
C ALA A 79 0.08 -6.07 8.87
N MET A 80 0.01 -5.40 7.72
CA MET A 80 1.08 -5.44 6.70
C MET A 80 2.40 -4.88 7.25
N GLN A 81 2.36 -3.74 7.95
CA GLN A 81 3.53 -3.13 8.58
C GLN A 81 4.24 -4.09 9.54
N GLN A 82 3.47 -4.72 10.44
CA GLN A 82 3.99 -5.67 11.42
C GLN A 82 4.63 -6.89 10.74
N TYR A 83 4.01 -7.39 9.67
CA TYR A 83 4.51 -8.55 8.94
C TYR A 83 5.78 -8.24 8.12
N TYR A 84 5.83 -7.12 7.40
CA TYR A 84 6.91 -6.81 6.46
C TYR A 84 8.08 -6.03 7.06
N PHE A 85 7.85 -5.20 8.08
CA PHE A 85 8.87 -4.31 8.61
C PHE A 85 9.24 -4.55 10.07
N GLN A 86 8.62 -5.54 10.75
CA GLN A 86 8.95 -5.95 12.13
C GLN A 86 9.09 -4.77 13.11
N PHE A 87 8.20 -3.77 13.03
CA PHE A 87 8.16 -2.71 14.03
C PHE A 87 7.66 -3.28 15.36
N ASN A 88 8.56 -3.31 16.34
CA ASN A 88 8.28 -3.71 17.73
C ASN A 88 7.61 -2.58 18.52
#